data_AF-A0A9P1J0E9-F1
#
_entry.id   AF-A0A9P1J0E9-F1
#
_cell.length_a   1.000
_cell.length_b   1.000
_cell.length_c   1.000
_cell.angle_alpha   90.00
_cell.angle_beta   90.00
_cell.angle_gamma   90.00
#
_symmetry.space_group_name_H-M   'P 1'
#
loop_
_entity.id
_entity.type
_entity.pdbx_description
1 polymer ?
#
loop_
_entity_poly.entity_id
_entity_poly.type
_entity_poly.pdbx_seq_one_letter_code
_entity_poly.pdbx_strand_id
1 'polypeptide(L)'
;MVTTVLILVLISLSQIDSAPKCTSSEIRKAAETCIQKIGEVFLQLSEQSFNDSKSFEYVNDLCETSMDCFENLEDCADFEESFINNIEDMCAMSKFANGEVFFECGKIIDEHPGAKCVTEFLTYPANVNTTRGDKCDNLNERGRCAKEQVSALCSPEAVEELENHINEQTERYNC
;
A
#
# COMPACT_ATOMS: atom_id res chain seq x y z
N MET A 1 -31.55 -12.66 -69.91
CA MET A 1 -30.12 -12.57 -69.54
C MET A 1 -30.06 -12.15 -68.08
N VAL A 2 -29.30 -12.90 -67.29
CA VAL A 2 -29.35 -12.96 -65.82
C VAL A 2 -28.70 -11.71 -65.21
N THR A 3 -29.45 -10.95 -64.42
CA THR A 3 -28.90 -9.89 -63.57
C THR A 3 -28.59 -10.50 -62.21
N THR A 4 -27.32 -10.76 -61.93
CA THR A 4 -26.86 -11.30 -60.66
C THR A 4 -26.97 -10.23 -59.59
N VAL A 5 -27.93 -10.37 -58.67
CA VAL A 5 -28.03 -9.53 -57.48
C VAL A 5 -27.04 -10.08 -56.45
N LEU A 6 -25.95 -9.35 -56.24
CA LEU A 6 -25.02 -9.60 -55.13
C LEU A 6 -25.73 -9.19 -53.83
N ILE A 7 -26.21 -10.18 -53.06
CA ILE A 7 -26.69 -9.93 -51.71
C ILE A 7 -25.47 -9.85 -50.80
N LEU A 8 -25.01 -8.63 -50.52
CA LEU A 8 -24.09 -8.35 -49.43
C LEU A 8 -24.82 -8.61 -48.12
N VAL A 9 -24.58 -9.79 -47.54
CA VAL A 9 -24.93 -10.07 -46.14
C VAL A 9 -24.00 -9.20 -45.29
N LEU A 10 -24.47 -8.01 -44.93
CA LEU A 10 -23.88 -7.22 -43.86
C LEU A 10 -24.12 -7.99 -42.57
N ILE A 11 -23.17 -8.85 -42.21
CA ILE A 11 -23.02 -9.36 -40.85
C ILE A 11 -22.63 -8.13 -40.04
N SER A 12 -23.62 -7.43 -39.50
CA SER A 12 -23.41 -6.58 -38.34
C SER A 12 -22.99 -7.52 -37.22
N LEU A 13 -21.68 -7.77 -37.13
CA LEU A 13 -21.01 -8.03 -35.86
C LEU A 13 -21.32 -6.78 -35.03
N SER A 14 -22.46 -6.82 -34.33
CA SER A 14 -22.59 -6.06 -33.10
C SER A 14 -21.40 -6.50 -32.28
N GLN A 15 -20.35 -5.68 -32.27
CA GLN A 15 -19.38 -5.66 -31.21
C GLN A 15 -20.24 -5.59 -29.96
N ILE A 16 -20.38 -6.74 -29.30
CA ILE A 16 -20.72 -6.78 -27.91
C ILE A 16 -19.47 -6.19 -27.27
N ASP A 17 -19.39 -4.85 -27.26
CA ASP A 17 -18.71 -4.13 -26.20
C ASP A 17 -19.52 -4.46 -24.95
N SER A 18 -19.29 -5.65 -24.40
CA SER A 18 -19.51 -5.87 -22.99
C SER A 18 -18.42 -5.06 -22.32
N ALA A 19 -18.65 -3.76 -22.19
CA ALA A 19 -18.07 -2.98 -21.12
C ALA A 19 -18.12 -3.85 -19.86
N PRO A 20 -17.00 -4.02 -19.15
CA PRO A 20 -16.96 -4.97 -18.06
C PRO A 20 -18.07 -4.61 -17.05
N LYS A 21 -18.68 -5.63 -16.44
CA LYS A 21 -19.85 -5.48 -15.58
C LYS A 21 -19.41 -4.99 -14.20
N CYS A 22 -19.02 -3.73 -14.15
CA CYS A 22 -18.29 -3.07 -13.07
C CYS A 22 -19.11 -2.75 -11.80
N THR A 23 -20.16 -3.52 -11.53
CA THR A 23 -21.08 -3.30 -10.39
C THR A 23 -21.37 -4.58 -9.61
N SER A 24 -20.67 -5.68 -9.88
CA SER A 24 -20.93 -6.94 -9.19
C SER A 24 -20.23 -6.97 -7.83
N SER A 25 -20.90 -7.56 -6.84
CA SER A 25 -20.30 -7.87 -5.52
C SER A 25 -19.00 -8.67 -5.63
N GLU A 26 -18.75 -9.31 -6.77
CA GLU A 26 -17.56 -10.11 -7.06
C GLU A 26 -16.33 -9.22 -7.28
N ILE A 27 -16.48 -8.05 -7.92
CA ILE A 27 -15.39 -7.07 -8.09
C ILE A 27 -15.02 -6.47 -6.74
N ARG A 28 -16.02 -6.11 -5.93
CA ARG A 28 -15.78 -5.60 -4.57
C ARG A 28 -15.05 -6.63 -3.72
N LYS A 29 -15.46 -7.90 -3.80
CA LYS A 29 -14.80 -9.00 -3.09
C LYS A 29 -13.39 -9.28 -3.59
N ALA A 30 -13.13 -9.12 -4.89
CA ALA A 30 -11.79 -9.25 -5.47
C ALA A 30 -10.85 -8.16 -4.94
N ALA A 31 -11.31 -6.90 -4.89
CA ALA A 31 -10.55 -5.80 -4.29
C ALA A 31 -10.31 -5.99 -2.79
N GLU A 32 -11.35 -6.37 -2.02
CA GLU A 32 -11.20 -6.73 -0.60
C GLU A 32 -10.14 -7.83 -0.42
N THR A 33 -10.09 -8.82 -1.33
CA THR A 33 -9.09 -9.90 -1.31
C THR A 33 -7.67 -9.40 -1.60
N CYS A 34 -7.51 -8.45 -2.51
CA CYS A 34 -6.19 -7.87 -2.83
C CYS A 34 -5.62 -7.05 -1.65
N ILE A 35 -6.48 -6.43 -0.85
CA ILE A 35 -6.09 -5.68 0.36
C ILE A 35 -5.83 -6.60 1.54
N GLN A 36 -6.72 -7.58 1.75
CA GLN A 36 -6.66 -8.45 2.93
C GLN A 36 -5.32 -9.20 3.02
N LYS A 37 -4.77 -9.62 1.88
CA LYS A 37 -3.46 -10.28 1.82
C LYS A 37 -2.30 -9.38 2.27
N ILE A 38 -2.34 -8.07 1.96
CA ILE A 38 -1.29 -7.14 2.41
C ILE A 38 -1.44 -6.86 3.90
N GLY A 39 -2.66 -6.60 4.38
CA GLY A 39 -2.92 -6.31 5.79
C GLY A 39 -2.55 -7.47 6.72
N GLU A 40 -2.85 -8.71 6.32
CA GLU A 40 -2.45 -9.91 7.08
C GLU A 40 -0.93 -10.05 7.17
N VAL A 41 -0.21 -9.73 6.10
CA VAL A 41 1.25 -9.85 6.05
C VAL A 41 1.93 -8.72 6.81
N PHE A 42 1.40 -7.50 6.77
CA PHE A 42 1.96 -6.38 7.53
C PHE A 42 1.68 -6.50 9.03
N LEU A 43 0.56 -7.10 9.44
CA LEU A 43 0.34 -7.52 10.82
C LEU A 43 1.36 -8.60 11.24
N GLN A 44 1.64 -9.58 10.37
CA GLN A 44 2.70 -10.54 10.63
C GLN A 44 4.08 -9.87 10.72
N LEU A 45 4.37 -8.83 9.93
CA LEU A 45 5.58 -8.03 10.07
C LEU A 45 5.63 -7.23 11.37
N SER A 46 4.50 -6.67 11.82
CA SER A 46 4.42 -5.93 13.10
C SER A 46 4.69 -6.80 14.32
N GLU A 47 4.47 -8.11 14.17
CA GLU A 47 4.74 -9.14 15.17
C GLU A 47 6.10 -9.82 14.94
N GLN A 48 6.76 -9.57 13.80
CA GLN A 48 8.09 -10.08 13.46
C GLN A 48 9.17 -9.04 13.75
N SER A 49 10.39 -9.54 13.87
CA SER A 49 11.55 -8.70 14.09
C SER A 49 11.95 -8.01 12.78
N PHE A 50 12.28 -6.71 12.83
CA PHE A 50 12.89 -5.90 11.75
C PHE A 50 14.24 -6.45 11.26
N ASN A 51 14.71 -7.58 11.78
CA ASN A 51 15.93 -8.25 11.34
C ASN A 51 15.75 -9.22 10.15
N ASP A 52 14.51 -9.45 9.68
CA ASP A 52 14.23 -10.36 8.57
C ASP A 52 14.00 -9.62 7.24
N SER A 53 15.06 -9.44 6.46
CA SER A 53 15.00 -8.79 5.15
C SER A 53 14.09 -9.53 4.15
N LYS A 54 13.94 -10.85 4.30
CA LYS A 54 13.10 -11.64 3.38
C LYS A 54 11.63 -11.38 3.57
N SER A 55 11.22 -11.11 4.81
CA SER A 55 9.84 -10.74 5.10
C SER A 55 9.49 -9.39 4.47
N PHE A 56 10.40 -8.42 4.49
CA PHE A 56 10.20 -7.15 3.79
C PHE A 56 10.22 -7.26 2.26
N GLU A 57 11.12 -8.06 1.68
CA GLU A 57 11.10 -8.36 0.23
C GLU A 57 9.75 -8.97 -0.18
N TYR A 58 9.24 -9.94 0.58
CA TYR A 58 7.93 -10.54 0.33
C TYR A 58 6.78 -9.52 0.38
N VAL A 59 6.85 -8.52 1.27
CA VAL A 59 5.84 -7.44 1.32
C VAL A 59 5.95 -6.51 0.13
N ASN A 60 7.16 -6.19 -0.33
CA ASN A 60 7.33 -5.38 -1.52
C ASN A 60 6.81 -6.08 -2.78
N ASP A 61 7.07 -7.39 -2.93
CA ASP A 61 6.51 -8.21 -4.02
C ASP A 61 4.96 -8.27 -3.97
N LEU A 62 4.40 -8.37 -2.76
CA LEU A 62 2.95 -8.33 -2.56
C LEU A 62 2.37 -6.96 -2.87
N CYS A 63 3.10 -5.89 -2.57
CA CYS A 63 2.72 -4.54 -2.93
C CYS A 63 2.63 -4.35 -4.44
N GLU A 64 3.62 -4.81 -5.20
CA GLU A 64 3.56 -4.80 -6.67
C GLU A 64 2.37 -5.62 -7.18
N THR A 65 2.23 -6.85 -6.69
CA THR A 65 1.14 -7.76 -7.10
C THR A 65 -0.25 -7.19 -6.80
N SER A 66 -0.40 -6.52 -5.67
CA SER A 66 -1.67 -5.90 -5.28
C SER A 66 -1.93 -4.62 -6.05
N MET A 67 -0.94 -3.76 -6.26
CA MET A 67 -1.10 -2.58 -7.13
C MET A 67 -1.51 -3.00 -8.54
N ASP A 68 -0.87 -4.03 -9.11
CA ASP A 68 -1.26 -4.62 -10.39
C ASP A 68 -2.71 -5.17 -10.34
N CYS A 69 -3.10 -5.82 -9.24
CA CYS A 69 -4.50 -6.24 -9.04
C CYS A 69 -5.45 -5.03 -9.08
N PHE A 70 -5.07 -3.91 -8.44
CA PHE A 70 -5.89 -2.70 -8.38
C PHE A 70 -6.03 -2.00 -9.73
N GLU A 71 -4.94 -1.82 -10.48
CA GLU A 71 -4.97 -1.23 -11.82
C GLU A 71 -5.92 -2.00 -12.76
N ASN A 72 -5.91 -3.33 -12.67
CA ASN A 72 -6.82 -4.19 -13.46
C ASN A 72 -8.29 -4.11 -13.02
N LEU A 73 -8.58 -3.54 -11.84
CA LEU A 73 -9.93 -3.34 -11.32
C LEU A 73 -10.40 -1.88 -11.41
N GLU A 74 -9.50 -0.92 -11.66
CA GLU A 74 -9.78 0.52 -11.77
C GLU A 74 -10.73 0.84 -12.93
N ASP A 75 -10.62 0.09 -14.03
CA ASP A 75 -11.60 0.10 -15.14
C ASP A 75 -13.02 -0.28 -14.70
N CYS A 76 -13.17 -0.75 -13.46
CA CYS A 76 -14.33 -1.50 -13.02
C CYS A 76 -14.91 -1.23 -11.65
N ALA A 77 -14.52 -0.15 -10.99
CA ALA A 77 -15.08 0.15 -9.70
C ALA A 77 -15.08 1.64 -9.37
N ASP A 78 -16.23 2.10 -8.89
CA ASP A 78 -16.31 3.17 -7.89
C ASP A 78 -15.68 2.65 -6.59
N PHE A 79 -14.35 2.47 -6.57
CA PHE A 79 -13.65 2.18 -5.33
C PHE A 79 -13.66 3.42 -4.45
N GLU A 80 -13.89 3.24 -3.15
CA GLU A 80 -13.63 4.33 -2.23
C GLU A 80 -12.12 4.62 -2.27
N GLU A 81 -11.77 5.86 -2.59
CA GLU A 81 -10.39 6.39 -2.62
C GLU A 81 -9.58 6.02 -1.37
N SER A 82 -10.27 5.82 -0.24
CA SER A 82 -9.73 5.30 1.02
C SER A 82 -8.97 3.98 0.87
N PHE A 83 -9.43 3.07 0.00
CA PHE A 83 -8.82 1.75 -0.17
C PHE A 83 -7.49 1.81 -0.91
N ILE A 84 -7.42 2.55 -2.02
CA ILE A 84 -6.18 2.74 -2.79
C ILE A 84 -5.15 3.44 -1.92
N ASN A 85 -5.58 4.50 -1.22
CA ASN A 85 -4.73 5.23 -0.30
C ASN A 85 -4.11 4.29 0.74
N ASN A 86 -4.88 3.41 1.38
CA ASN A 86 -4.35 2.50 2.38
C ASN A 86 -3.28 1.53 1.85
N ILE A 87 -3.40 1.06 0.61
CA ILE A 87 -2.41 0.15 0.01
C ILE A 87 -1.13 0.89 -0.25
N GLU A 88 -1.23 2.04 -0.90
CA GLU A 88 -0.08 2.89 -1.17
C GLU A 88 0.63 3.31 0.14
N ASP A 89 -0.12 3.53 1.23
CA ASP A 89 0.45 3.83 2.55
C ASP A 89 1.24 2.64 3.11
N MET A 90 0.67 1.44 3.04
CA MET A 90 1.34 0.20 3.45
C MET A 90 2.62 -0.04 2.63
N CYS A 91 2.56 0.18 1.32
CA CYS A 91 3.67 -0.03 0.41
C CYS A 91 4.78 1.00 0.57
N ALA A 92 4.42 2.28 0.76
CA ALA A 92 5.38 3.33 1.08
C ALA A 92 6.13 3.01 2.38
N MET A 93 5.42 2.52 3.39
CA MET A 93 6.02 2.18 4.68
C MET A 93 6.91 0.94 4.61
N SER A 94 6.49 -0.11 3.89
CA SER A 94 7.32 -1.31 3.67
C SER A 94 8.61 -0.96 2.93
N LYS A 95 8.52 -0.15 1.87
CA LYS A 95 9.68 0.31 1.09
C LYS A 95 10.65 1.12 1.95
N PHE A 96 10.12 2.00 2.80
CA PHE A 96 10.91 2.76 3.76
C PHE A 96 11.61 1.85 4.77
N ALA A 97 10.88 0.94 5.41
CA ALA A 97 11.43 0.02 6.41
C ALA A 97 12.50 -0.93 5.83
N ASN A 98 12.41 -1.26 4.54
CA ASN A 98 13.40 -2.07 3.82
C ASN A 98 14.53 -1.27 3.17
N GLY A 99 14.56 0.05 3.33
CA GLY A 99 15.67 0.88 2.84
C GLY A 99 16.97 0.46 3.52
N GLU A 100 18.08 0.39 2.78
CA GLU A 100 19.36 -0.12 3.28
C GLU A 100 19.79 0.52 4.61
N VAL A 101 19.61 1.85 4.72
CA VAL A 101 19.97 2.62 5.90
C VAL A 101 18.98 2.39 7.05
N PHE A 102 17.68 2.51 6.79
CA PHE A 102 16.67 2.34 7.84
C PHE A 102 16.52 0.90 8.33
N PHE A 103 16.79 -0.11 7.48
CA PHE A 103 16.76 -1.53 7.88
C PHE A 103 17.77 -1.85 8.97
N GLU A 104 19.00 -1.33 8.87
CA GLU A 104 20.01 -1.50 9.93
C GLU A 104 19.61 -0.78 11.23
N CYS A 105 18.95 0.38 11.12
CA CYS A 105 18.35 1.06 12.27
C CYS A 105 17.23 0.23 12.91
N GLY A 106 16.37 -0.40 12.08
CA GLY A 106 15.28 -1.27 12.52
C GLY A 106 15.77 -2.41 13.43
N LYS A 107 16.90 -3.03 13.11
CA LYS A 107 17.52 -4.07 13.96
C LYS A 107 17.90 -3.55 15.34
N ILE A 108 18.45 -2.33 15.42
CA ILE A 108 18.84 -1.69 16.69
C ILE A 108 17.59 -1.37 17.52
N ILE A 109 16.54 -0.87 16.86
CA ILE A 109 15.27 -0.52 17.49
C ILE A 109 14.58 -1.74 18.11
N ASP A 110 14.61 -2.87 17.42
CA ASP A 110 14.03 -4.12 17.90
C ASP A 110 14.66 -4.66 19.18
N GLU A 111 15.95 -4.44 19.34
CA GLU A 111 16.69 -4.83 20.53
C GLU A 111 16.50 -3.81 21.68
N HIS A 112 15.85 -2.67 21.42
CA HIS A 112 15.72 -1.58 22.39
C HIS A 112 14.30 -1.43 22.96
N PRO A 113 14.06 -1.79 24.24
CA PRO A 113 12.72 -1.78 24.82
C PRO A 113 12.07 -0.39 24.93
N GLY A 114 12.85 0.69 24.86
CA GLY A 114 12.35 2.07 24.81
C GLY A 114 11.82 2.50 23.45
N ALA A 115 12.14 1.76 22.38
CA ALA A 115 11.85 2.14 21.00
C ALA A 115 10.54 1.54 20.46
N LYS A 116 9.70 0.95 21.31
CA LYS A 116 8.42 0.34 20.93
C LYS A 116 7.51 1.29 20.13
N CYS A 117 7.54 2.59 20.43
CA CYS A 117 6.74 3.56 19.69
C CYS A 117 7.13 3.67 18.21
N VAL A 118 8.38 3.32 17.85
CA VAL A 118 8.82 3.30 16.45
C VAL A 118 8.14 2.14 15.73
N THR A 119 8.13 0.95 16.32
CA THR A 119 7.36 -0.20 15.80
C THR A 119 5.88 0.16 15.65
N GLU A 120 5.28 0.86 16.62
CA GLU A 120 3.88 1.29 16.54
C GLU A 120 3.62 2.38 15.48
N PHE A 121 4.62 3.20 15.16
CA PHE A 121 4.57 4.17 14.06
C PHE A 121 4.64 3.47 12.71
N LEU A 122 5.63 2.59 12.54
CA LEU A 122 5.85 1.84 11.31
C LEU A 122 4.68 0.92 11.01
N THR A 123 4.04 0.35 12.02
CA THR A 123 2.97 -0.63 11.82
C THR A 123 1.58 0.02 11.67
N TYR A 124 1.49 1.34 11.83
CA TYR A 124 0.22 2.08 11.76
C TYR A 124 -0.55 1.91 10.43
N PRO A 125 0.10 1.90 9.25
CA PRO A 125 -0.59 1.68 7.97
C PRO A 125 -1.31 0.33 7.87
N ALA A 126 -1.05 -0.64 8.76
CA ALA A 126 -1.81 -1.89 8.85
C ALA A 126 -3.33 -1.68 9.03
N ASN A 127 -3.71 -0.53 9.60
CA ASN A 127 -5.08 -0.26 9.97
C ASN A 127 -5.88 0.30 8.78
N VAL A 128 -6.52 -0.61 8.06
CA VAL A 128 -7.34 -0.34 6.86
C VAL A 128 -8.60 0.52 7.10
N ASN A 129 -8.93 0.82 8.36
CA ASN A 129 -10.10 1.65 8.72
C ASN A 129 -9.71 3.00 9.33
N THR A 130 -8.55 3.55 8.94
CA THR A 130 -8.07 4.85 9.44
C THR A 130 -8.61 6.01 8.61
N THR A 131 -9.08 7.06 9.29
CA THR A 131 -9.43 8.32 8.63
C THR A 131 -8.17 9.13 8.33
N ARG A 132 -8.29 10.12 7.43
CA ARG A 132 -7.23 11.11 7.21
C ARG A 132 -6.75 11.78 8.50
N GLY A 133 -7.68 12.08 9.41
CA GLY A 133 -7.37 12.67 10.72
C GLY A 133 -6.48 11.75 11.55
N ASP A 134 -6.85 10.46 11.63
CA ASP A 134 -6.07 9.48 12.39
C ASP A 134 -4.65 9.31 11.79
N LYS A 135 -4.52 9.34 10.46
CA LYS A 135 -3.22 9.30 9.76
C LYS A 135 -2.35 10.51 10.10
N CYS A 136 -2.93 11.72 10.12
CA CYS A 136 -2.20 12.93 10.52
C CYS A 136 -1.79 12.88 12.00
N ASP A 137 -2.66 12.40 12.89
CA ASP A 137 -2.34 12.25 14.31
C ASP A 137 -1.19 11.24 14.51
N ASN A 138 -1.17 10.15 13.75
CA ASN A 138 -0.04 9.21 13.75
C ASN A 138 1.28 9.88 13.29
N LEU A 139 1.26 10.60 12.16
CA LEU A 139 2.46 11.29 11.65
C LEU A 139 2.98 12.34 12.64
N ASN A 140 2.10 13.05 13.34
CA ASN A 140 2.49 14.07 14.30
C ASN A 140 2.93 13.48 15.65
N GLU A 141 2.07 12.71 16.30
CA GLU A 141 2.29 12.26 17.67
C GLU A 141 3.27 11.09 17.74
N ARG A 142 3.02 10.05 16.94
CA ARG A 142 3.87 8.84 16.90
C ARG A 142 5.12 9.07 16.07
N GLY A 143 5.03 9.87 15.01
CA GLY A 143 6.21 10.30 14.24
C GLY A 143 7.20 11.10 15.08
N ARG A 144 6.74 11.94 16.02
CA ARG A 144 7.65 12.60 16.98
C ARG A 144 8.41 11.59 17.84
N CYS A 145 7.72 10.59 18.38
CA CYS A 145 8.40 9.55 19.17
C CYS A 145 9.40 8.75 18.32
N ALA A 146 9.01 8.39 17.10
CA ALA A 146 9.91 7.72 16.16
C ALA A 146 11.18 8.54 15.89
N LYS A 147 11.04 9.85 15.63
CA LYS A 147 12.18 10.75 15.44
C LYS A 147 13.09 10.81 16.65
N GLU A 148 12.53 10.92 17.86
CA GLU A 148 13.32 10.95 19.10
C GLU A 148 14.12 9.67 19.31
N GLN A 149 13.50 8.50 19.09
CA GLN A 149 14.17 7.20 19.28
C GLN A 149 15.20 6.91 18.19
N VAL A 150 14.87 7.16 16.92
CA VAL A 150 15.82 7.00 15.80
C VAL A 150 17.01 7.94 15.96
N SER A 151 16.78 9.19 16.38
CA SER A 151 17.89 10.13 16.65
C SER A 151 18.80 9.71 17.79
N ALA A 152 18.26 8.99 18.78
CA ALA A 152 19.04 8.52 19.93
C ALA A 152 19.83 7.23 19.64
N LEU A 153 19.34 6.39 18.73
CA LEU A 153 19.81 5.01 18.56
C LEU A 153 20.49 4.74 17.22
N CYS A 154 20.15 5.50 16.18
CA CYS A 154 20.55 5.23 14.81
C CYS A 154 21.47 6.31 14.23
N SER A 155 21.92 6.10 12.99
CA SER A 155 22.80 7.05 12.31
C SER A 155 22.03 8.31 11.87
N PRO A 156 22.74 9.44 11.66
CA PRO A 156 22.13 10.65 11.11
C PRO A 156 21.43 10.42 9.76
N GLU A 157 21.95 9.53 8.91
CA GLU A 157 21.30 9.18 7.64
C GLU A 157 19.94 8.51 7.86
N ALA A 158 19.81 7.62 8.86
CA ALA A 158 18.52 6.99 9.19
C ALA A 158 17.50 8.01 9.73
N VAL A 159 17.96 9.03 10.45
CA VAL A 159 17.11 10.14 10.89
C VAL A 159 16.60 10.92 9.69
N GLU A 160 17.49 11.26 8.75
CA GLU A 160 17.13 11.99 7.53
C GLU A 160 16.11 11.20 6.68
N GLU A 161 16.32 9.89 6.50
CA GLU A 161 15.35 9.05 5.79
C GLU A 161 13.98 9.02 6.47
N LEU A 162 13.93 8.90 7.81
CA LEU A 162 12.67 8.95 8.55
C LEU A 162 11.97 10.30 8.40
N GLU A 163 12.73 11.40 8.47
CA GLU A 163 12.17 12.74 8.31
C GLU A 163 11.60 12.96 6.91
N ASN A 164 12.32 12.52 5.88
CA ASN A 164 11.85 12.58 4.49
C ASN A 164 10.57 11.75 4.32
N HIS A 165 10.54 10.51 4.83
CA HIS A 165 9.34 9.67 4.77
C HIS A 165 8.15 10.34 5.46
N ILE A 166 8.33 10.88 6.67
CA ILE A 166 7.26 11.58 7.39
C ILE A 166 6.76 12.78 6.58
N ASN A 167 7.67 13.58 5.99
CA ASN A 167 7.30 14.75 5.19
C ASN A 167 6.51 14.37 3.94
N GLU A 168 6.95 13.35 3.20
CA GLU A 168 6.24 12.84 2.01
C GLU A 168 4.81 12.39 2.38
N GLN A 169 4.65 11.69 3.50
CA GLN A 169 3.34 11.25 3.96
C GLN A 169 2.47 12.43 4.46
N THR A 170 3.05 13.42 5.13
CA THR A 170 2.37 14.67 5.53
C THR A 170 1.80 15.39 4.31
N GLU A 171 2.61 15.57 3.26
CA GLU A 171 2.18 16.17 1.99
C GLU A 171 1.06 15.37 1.33
N ARG A 172 1.21 14.04 1.26
CA ARG A 172 0.24 13.11 0.67
C ARG A 172 -1.16 13.23 1.29
N TYR A 173 -1.27 13.32 2.62
CA TYR A 173 -2.57 13.43 3.28
C TYR A 173 -3.06 14.88 3.48
N ASN A 174 -2.27 15.87 3.06
CA ASN A 174 -2.49 17.28 3.39
C ASN A 174 -2.73 17.48 4.90
N CYS A 175 -1.85 16.86 5.69
CA CYS A 175 -1.60 17.29 7.06
C CYS A 175 -0.84 18.63 7.00
#